data_AF-A0A239P1F9-F1
#
_entry.id   AF-A0A239P1F9-F1
#
_cell.length_a   1.000
_cell.length_b   1.000
_cell.length_c   1.000
_cell.angle_alpha   90.00
_cell.angle_beta   90.00
_cell.angle_gamma   90.00
#
_symmetry.space_group_name_H-M   'P 1'
#
loop_
_entity.id
_entity.type
_entity.pdbx_description
1 polymer ?
#
loop_
_entity_poly.entity_id
_entity_poly.type
_entity_poly.pdbx_seq_one_letter_code
_entity_poly.pdbx_strand_id
1 'polypeptide(L)'
;AGLSFEAPRIPVVSNLTGAVVADDMGSPEFWVRHVRDAVRFLDGVRALEAAGVTTFIELGPDGVLSAMAQECVTGDAAFMPVLRKGRPEAESAVTALAQAHVRGVEVDWAGFFAGTGARRVDLPTYAFERRRFWPETVLWAAPRSTVADQPNGVDARFWDAVEREDLASLAAELEVSGDASLGEVLPALSAWRRQGRERSEVDGWRYRVVWKPLTEASGARLSGAWLVVVLAADTSDSPVVDALAGRGAEVRRVEVEPGTDRAALARLVAGEYAGVVSMLGLVDTTGLIQALGDAGVGARVWCLTRGAVSVGRSDRLVSPTQAQVWGLGRVAALEVPERWGGLVDLPETLDERALSRVVGVLAGSGEDQVAVRSSGVFGRRLVRAPLPEGAGSWSPSGTVLVTGGTGALGGRVARWLAEAGAERLVLT
;
A
#
# COMPACT_ATOMS: atom_id res chain seq x y z
N ALA A 1 -24.25 -28.02 -48.54
CA ALA A 1 -24.95 -28.68 -47.43
C ALA A 1 -25.68 -27.60 -46.64
N GLY A 2 -26.98 -27.77 -46.39
CA GLY A 2 -27.85 -26.71 -45.87
C GLY A 2 -27.68 -26.42 -44.39
N LEU A 3 -27.93 -25.18 -43.99
CA LEU A 3 -28.09 -24.76 -42.60
C LEU A 3 -29.53 -25.05 -42.16
N SER A 4 -29.72 -25.63 -40.98
CA SER A 4 -31.02 -25.77 -40.33
C SER A 4 -31.19 -24.68 -39.27
N PHE A 5 -32.34 -24.01 -39.28
CA PHE A 5 -32.68 -22.98 -38.29
C PHE A 5 -33.42 -23.63 -37.12
N GLU A 6 -32.99 -23.33 -35.90
CA GLU A 6 -33.50 -23.92 -34.67
C GLU A 6 -33.67 -22.82 -33.61
N ALA A 7 -34.55 -23.07 -32.63
CA ALA A 7 -34.71 -22.17 -31.49
C ALA A 7 -33.41 -22.06 -30.67
N PRO A 8 -33.07 -20.89 -30.12
CA PRO A 8 -31.83 -20.71 -29.37
C PRO A 8 -31.87 -21.49 -28.05
N ARG A 9 -30.83 -22.27 -27.78
CA ARG A 9 -30.67 -23.02 -26.52
C ARG A 9 -30.21 -22.14 -25.36
N ILE A 10 -29.55 -21.03 -25.67
CA ILE A 10 -29.15 -20.00 -24.71
C ILE A 10 -30.14 -18.85 -24.90
N PRO A 11 -30.76 -18.30 -23.84
CA PRO A 11 -31.65 -17.15 -23.99
C PRO A 11 -30.98 -16.01 -24.74
N VAL A 12 -31.62 -15.52 -25.81
CA VAL A 12 -31.11 -14.42 -26.65
C VAL A 12 -32.06 -13.23 -26.51
N VAL A 13 -31.52 -12.03 -26.30
CA VAL A 13 -32.28 -10.79 -26.49
C VAL A 13 -32.06 -10.32 -27.92
N SER A 14 -33.14 -10.21 -28.70
CA SER A 14 -33.07 -9.80 -30.09
C SER A 14 -32.90 -8.28 -30.19
N ASN A 15 -31.88 -7.84 -30.92
CA ASN A 15 -31.72 -6.42 -31.24
C ASN A 15 -32.73 -5.91 -32.29
N LEU A 16 -33.65 -6.75 -32.79
CA LEU A 16 -34.78 -6.28 -33.59
C LEU A 16 -36.00 -5.90 -32.74
N THR A 17 -36.22 -6.64 -31.66
CA THR A 17 -37.41 -6.48 -30.81
C THR A 17 -37.10 -5.78 -29.49
N GLY A 18 -35.85 -5.84 -29.03
CA GLY A 18 -35.46 -5.41 -27.69
C GLY A 18 -35.96 -6.35 -26.58
N ALA A 19 -36.32 -7.59 -26.93
CA ALA A 19 -36.92 -8.55 -26.01
C ALA A 19 -36.27 -9.94 -26.15
N VAL A 20 -36.49 -10.80 -25.14
CA VAL A 20 -36.06 -12.20 -25.18
C VAL A 20 -36.79 -12.93 -26.31
N VAL A 21 -36.01 -13.62 -27.14
CA VAL A 21 -36.48 -14.45 -28.25
C VAL A 21 -37.25 -15.67 -27.72
N ALA A 22 -38.43 -15.92 -28.28
CA ALA A 22 -39.20 -17.13 -28.01
C ALA A 22 -38.86 -18.25 -29.02
N ASP A 23 -39.15 -18.03 -30.30
CA ASP A 23 -38.97 -19.02 -31.38
C ASP A 23 -38.64 -18.41 -32.76
N ASP A 24 -38.76 -17.09 -32.90
CA ASP A 24 -38.69 -16.37 -34.18
C ASP A 24 -37.36 -16.52 -34.93
N MET A 25 -36.24 -16.70 -34.22
CA MET A 25 -34.91 -16.98 -34.80
C MET A 25 -34.82 -18.28 -35.62
N GLY A 26 -35.77 -19.21 -35.42
CA GLY A 26 -35.90 -20.44 -36.20
C GLY A 26 -36.44 -20.22 -37.62
N SER A 27 -36.82 -18.99 -37.98
CA SER A 27 -37.36 -18.64 -39.30
C SER A 27 -36.35 -17.90 -40.18
N PRO A 28 -36.26 -18.21 -41.50
CA PRO A 28 -35.49 -17.41 -42.45
C PRO A 28 -35.91 -15.92 -42.48
N GLU A 29 -37.21 -15.66 -42.28
CA GLU A 29 -37.79 -14.32 -42.29
C GLU A 29 -37.21 -13.42 -41.19
N PHE A 30 -36.94 -13.98 -40.00
CA PHE A 30 -36.26 -13.26 -38.93
C PHE A 30 -34.90 -12.73 -39.38
N TRP A 31 -34.11 -13.55 -40.08
CA TRP A 31 -32.77 -13.16 -40.54
C TRP A 31 -32.82 -12.13 -41.67
N VAL A 32 -33.82 -12.22 -42.56
CA VAL A 32 -34.07 -11.18 -43.58
C VAL A 32 -34.39 -9.85 -42.92
N ARG A 33 -35.22 -9.85 -41.86
CA ARG A 33 -35.51 -8.64 -41.09
C ARG A 33 -34.31 -8.14 -40.31
N HIS A 34 -33.48 -9.03 -39.76
CA HIS A 34 -32.26 -8.67 -39.03
C HIS A 34 -31.28 -7.83 -39.86
N VAL A 35 -31.25 -8.07 -41.17
CA VAL A 35 -30.39 -7.31 -42.10
C VAL A 35 -31.03 -5.99 -42.56
N ARG A 36 -32.37 -5.86 -42.50
CA ARG A 36 -33.12 -4.74 -43.08
C ARG A 36 -33.65 -3.72 -42.07
N ASP A 37 -34.01 -4.18 -40.88
CA ASP A 37 -34.66 -3.37 -39.85
C ASP A 37 -33.60 -2.77 -38.90
N ALA A 38 -33.99 -1.73 -38.15
CA ALA A 38 -33.08 -1.00 -37.26
C ALA A 38 -32.65 -1.84 -36.03
N VAL A 39 -31.37 -1.69 -35.65
CA VAL A 39 -30.80 -2.31 -34.44
C VAL A 39 -31.20 -1.51 -33.20
N ARG A 40 -32.03 -2.12 -32.34
CA ARG A 40 -32.53 -1.59 -31.07
C ARG A 40 -31.58 -1.90 -29.91
N PHE A 41 -30.34 -1.42 -30.02
CA PHE A 41 -29.26 -1.75 -29.07
C PHE A 41 -29.58 -1.34 -27.61
N LEU A 42 -30.07 -0.12 -27.39
CA LEU A 42 -30.44 0.36 -26.06
C LEU A 42 -31.52 -0.52 -25.41
N ASP A 43 -32.56 -0.87 -26.17
CA ASP A 43 -33.65 -1.70 -25.68
C ASP A 43 -33.14 -3.11 -25.32
N GLY A 44 -32.23 -3.65 -26.13
CA GLY A 44 -31.58 -4.93 -25.86
C GLY A 44 -30.76 -4.92 -24.56
N VAL A 45 -29.93 -3.89 -24.35
CA VAL A 45 -29.12 -3.78 -23.13
C VAL A 45 -30.01 -3.56 -21.89
N ARG A 46 -31.07 -2.75 -21.99
CA ARG A 46 -32.02 -2.55 -20.88
C ARG A 46 -32.83 -3.79 -20.56
N ALA A 47 -33.17 -4.62 -21.55
CA ALA A 47 -33.82 -5.90 -21.30
C ALA A 47 -32.89 -6.86 -20.54
N LEU A 48 -31.59 -6.86 -20.84
CA LEU A 48 -30.59 -7.63 -20.09
C LEU A 48 -30.43 -7.10 -18.65
N GLU A 49 -30.38 -5.77 -18.46
CA GLU A 49 -30.34 -5.14 -17.13
C GLU A 49 -31.58 -5.50 -16.31
N ALA A 50 -32.78 -5.39 -16.91
CA ALA A 50 -34.05 -5.75 -16.26
C ALA A 50 -34.11 -7.24 -15.89
N ALA A 51 -33.38 -8.10 -16.62
CA ALA A 51 -33.22 -9.52 -16.29
C ALA A 51 -32.14 -9.78 -15.21
N GLY A 52 -31.52 -8.74 -14.66
CA GLY A 52 -30.53 -8.84 -13.58
C GLY A 52 -29.10 -9.11 -14.05
N VAL A 53 -28.80 -8.93 -15.34
CA VAL A 53 -27.44 -9.09 -15.85
C VAL A 53 -26.56 -7.93 -15.39
N THR A 54 -25.46 -8.25 -14.70
CA THR A 54 -24.50 -7.26 -14.16
C THR A 54 -23.09 -7.39 -14.76
N THR A 55 -22.85 -8.43 -15.56
CA THR A 55 -21.56 -8.69 -16.21
C THR A 55 -21.79 -8.96 -17.70
N PHE A 56 -21.21 -8.11 -18.54
CA PHE A 56 -21.34 -8.14 -19.99
C PHE A 56 -19.98 -8.45 -20.61
N ILE A 57 -19.94 -9.43 -21.52
CA ILE A 57 -18.75 -9.81 -22.27
C ILE A 57 -18.98 -9.49 -23.74
N GLU A 58 -18.11 -8.68 -24.34
CA GLU A 58 -18.15 -8.37 -25.76
C GLU A 58 -17.20 -9.28 -26.54
N LEU A 59 -17.80 -10.08 -27.42
CA LEU A 59 -17.10 -10.87 -28.42
C LEU A 59 -16.96 -10.04 -29.70
N GLY A 60 -15.97 -9.16 -29.73
CA GLY A 60 -15.71 -8.24 -30.83
C GLY A 60 -14.25 -7.78 -30.86
N PRO A 61 -13.79 -7.17 -31.96
CA PRO A 61 -12.37 -6.90 -32.19
C PRO A 61 -11.79 -5.71 -31.40
N ASP A 62 -12.62 -4.79 -30.86
CA ASP A 62 -12.10 -3.51 -30.32
C ASP A 62 -12.88 -2.88 -29.14
N GLY A 63 -13.91 -3.54 -28.61
CA GLY A 63 -14.58 -3.09 -27.39
C GLY A 63 -15.61 -1.96 -27.53
N VAL A 64 -16.11 -1.73 -28.75
CA VAL A 64 -17.04 -0.64 -29.06
C VAL A 64 -18.40 -0.85 -28.38
N LEU A 65 -18.91 -2.09 -28.38
CA LEU A 65 -20.22 -2.38 -27.79
C LEU A 65 -20.20 -2.23 -26.27
N SER A 66 -19.08 -2.57 -25.64
CA SER A 66 -18.84 -2.41 -24.21
C SER A 66 -18.89 -0.94 -23.81
N ALA A 67 -18.27 -0.05 -24.60
CA ALA A 67 -18.33 1.39 -24.36
C ALA A 67 -19.76 1.93 -24.53
N MET A 68 -20.47 1.54 -25.60
CA MET A 68 -21.85 1.97 -25.84
C MET A 68 -22.83 1.45 -24.78
N ALA A 69 -22.65 0.20 -24.32
CA ALA A 69 -23.56 -0.42 -23.36
C ALA A 69 -23.43 0.16 -21.95
N GLN A 70 -22.27 0.71 -21.59
CA GLN A 70 -22.08 1.46 -20.33
C GLN A 70 -23.04 2.65 -20.22
N GLU A 71 -23.35 3.30 -21.34
CA GLU A 71 -24.28 4.44 -21.38
C GLU A 71 -25.76 4.01 -21.38
N CYS A 72 -26.04 2.72 -21.57
CA CYS A 72 -27.40 2.18 -21.67
C CYS A 72 -27.99 1.77 -20.32
N VAL A 73 -27.13 1.38 -19.37
CA VAL A 73 -27.50 0.86 -18.04
C VAL A 73 -27.57 1.95 -16.98
N THR A 74 -28.32 1.69 -15.92
CA THR A 74 -28.48 2.58 -14.75
C THR A 74 -27.86 2.03 -13.47
N GLY A 75 -27.68 0.71 -13.37
CA GLY A 75 -27.06 0.03 -12.23
C GLY A 75 -25.54 -0.17 -12.33
N ASP A 76 -24.93 -0.76 -11.28
CA ASP A 76 -23.52 -1.19 -11.31
C ASP A 76 -23.37 -2.44 -12.18
N ALA A 77 -22.79 -2.26 -13.37
CA ALA A 77 -22.48 -3.33 -14.31
C ALA A 77 -21.07 -3.21 -14.88
N ALA A 78 -20.46 -4.37 -15.17
CA ALA A 78 -19.13 -4.45 -15.76
C ALA A 78 -19.21 -4.88 -17.23
N PHE A 79 -18.35 -4.29 -18.06
CA PHE A 79 -18.29 -4.54 -19.50
C PHE A 79 -16.86 -4.92 -19.91
N MET A 80 -16.71 -6.10 -20.47
CA MET A 80 -15.41 -6.75 -20.70
C MET A 80 -15.27 -7.12 -22.17
N PRO A 81 -14.53 -6.33 -22.97
CA PRO A 81 -14.21 -6.72 -24.33
C PRO A 81 -13.14 -7.80 -24.35
N VAL A 82 -13.39 -8.88 -25.09
CA VAL A 82 -12.46 -10.02 -25.17
C VAL A 82 -11.23 -9.67 -26.00
N LEU A 83 -11.37 -8.80 -27.02
CA LEU A 83 -10.26 -8.31 -27.83
C LEU A 83 -10.21 -6.78 -27.82
N ARG A 84 -9.00 -6.25 -28.00
CA ARG A 84 -8.75 -4.83 -28.26
C ARG A 84 -7.66 -4.66 -29.29
N LYS A 85 -7.84 -3.70 -30.18
CA LYS A 85 -6.84 -3.37 -31.19
C LYS A 85 -5.56 -2.90 -30.52
N GLY A 86 -4.42 -3.40 -31.03
CA GLY A 86 -3.10 -3.06 -30.51
C GLY A 86 -2.70 -3.76 -29.21
N ARG A 87 -3.46 -4.78 -28.78
CA ARG A 87 -3.10 -5.66 -27.65
C ARG A 87 -2.97 -7.12 -28.10
N PRO A 88 -2.12 -7.94 -27.44
CA PRO A 88 -2.06 -9.37 -27.72
C PRO A 88 -3.43 -10.04 -27.44
N GLU A 89 -3.90 -10.84 -28.39
CA GLU A 89 -5.24 -11.46 -28.32
C GLU A 89 -5.39 -12.41 -27.13
N ALA A 90 -4.39 -13.28 -26.91
CA ALA A 90 -4.39 -14.23 -25.79
C ALA A 90 -4.41 -13.52 -24.43
N GLU A 91 -3.63 -12.46 -24.26
CA GLU A 91 -3.59 -11.66 -23.04
C GLU A 91 -4.92 -10.94 -22.80
N SER A 92 -5.51 -10.37 -23.85
CA SER A 92 -6.80 -9.67 -23.78
C SER A 92 -7.93 -10.64 -23.40
N ALA A 93 -7.96 -11.82 -24.01
CA ALA A 93 -8.97 -12.84 -23.73
C ALA A 93 -8.84 -13.39 -22.30
N VAL A 94 -7.62 -13.71 -21.84
CA VAL A 94 -7.39 -14.17 -20.46
C VAL A 94 -7.75 -13.08 -19.45
N THR A 95 -7.44 -11.81 -19.75
CA THR A 95 -7.80 -10.68 -18.89
C THR A 95 -9.31 -10.53 -18.74
N ALA A 96 -10.07 -10.64 -19.84
CA ALA A 96 -11.53 -10.58 -19.80
C ALA A 96 -12.13 -11.72 -18.95
N LEU A 97 -11.63 -12.95 -19.10
CA LEU A 97 -12.05 -14.09 -18.28
C LEU A 97 -11.68 -13.91 -16.80
N ALA A 98 -10.49 -13.38 -16.51
CA ALA A 98 -10.06 -13.09 -15.14
C ALA A 98 -10.93 -12.00 -14.49
N GLN A 99 -11.31 -10.96 -15.23
CA GLN A 99 -12.22 -9.92 -14.75
C GLN A 99 -13.62 -10.48 -14.46
N ALA A 100 -14.14 -11.36 -15.33
CA ALA A 100 -15.40 -12.04 -15.09
C ALA A 100 -15.34 -12.91 -13.83
N HIS A 101 -14.24 -13.67 -13.66
CA HIS A 101 -13.99 -14.51 -12.49
C HIS A 101 -13.96 -13.71 -11.19
N VAL A 102 -13.28 -12.56 -11.16
CA VAL A 102 -13.23 -11.66 -9.99
C VAL A 102 -14.60 -11.09 -9.63
N ARG A 103 -15.50 -10.96 -10.60
CA ARG A 103 -16.91 -10.56 -10.38
C ARG A 103 -17.83 -11.72 -10.00
N GLY A 104 -17.29 -12.93 -9.81
CA GLY A 104 -18.02 -14.10 -9.36
C GLY A 104 -18.59 -14.97 -10.48
N VAL A 105 -18.26 -14.71 -11.75
CA VAL A 105 -18.59 -15.62 -12.85
C VAL A 105 -17.73 -16.88 -12.72
N GLU A 106 -18.37 -18.04 -12.75
CA GLU A 106 -17.65 -19.31 -12.73
C GLU A 106 -16.91 -19.52 -14.06
N VAL A 107 -15.59 -19.67 -14.00
CA VAL A 107 -14.74 -19.93 -15.17
C VAL A 107 -14.08 -21.29 -14.96
N ASP A 108 -14.26 -22.19 -15.93
CA ASP A 108 -13.57 -23.48 -15.95
C ASP A 108 -12.10 -23.30 -16.34
N TRP A 109 -11.29 -22.89 -15.36
CA TRP A 109 -9.85 -22.77 -15.54
C TRP A 109 -9.17 -24.11 -15.82
N ALA A 110 -9.74 -25.23 -15.36
CA ALA A 110 -9.19 -26.55 -15.63
C ALA A 110 -9.34 -26.90 -17.11
N GLY A 111 -10.52 -26.66 -17.69
CA GLY A 111 -10.77 -26.77 -19.13
C GLY A 111 -9.94 -25.79 -19.94
N PHE A 112 -9.84 -24.52 -19.51
CA PHE A 112 -9.05 -23.50 -20.20
C PHE A 112 -7.57 -23.89 -20.34
N PHE A 113 -6.99 -24.47 -19.30
CA PHE A 113 -5.58 -24.87 -19.30
C PHE A 113 -5.35 -26.32 -19.75
N ALA A 114 -6.39 -27.08 -20.09
CA ALA A 114 -6.26 -28.48 -20.51
C ALA A 114 -5.33 -28.61 -21.73
N GLY A 115 -4.35 -29.51 -21.65
CA GLY A 115 -3.40 -29.76 -22.75
C GLY A 115 -2.31 -28.70 -22.96
N THR A 116 -2.30 -27.60 -22.20
CA THR A 116 -1.29 -26.53 -22.35
C THR A 116 0.02 -26.82 -21.60
N GLY A 117 0.02 -27.80 -20.69
CA GLY A 117 1.14 -28.05 -19.77
C GLY A 117 1.26 -27.01 -18.64
N ALA A 118 0.32 -26.06 -18.55
CA ALA A 118 0.28 -25.09 -17.47
C ALA A 118 0.15 -25.79 -16.11
N ARG A 119 0.94 -25.33 -15.14
CA ARG A 119 0.92 -25.82 -13.77
C ARG A 119 0.41 -24.70 -12.87
N ARG A 120 -0.46 -25.05 -11.92
CA ARG A 120 -0.73 -24.15 -10.81
C ARG A 120 0.58 -24.02 -10.04
N VAL A 121 1.08 -22.81 -9.97
CA VAL A 121 2.18 -22.43 -9.09
C VAL A 121 1.56 -21.69 -7.92
N ASP A 122 2.07 -21.94 -6.72
CA ASP A 122 1.79 -21.03 -5.62
C ASP A 122 2.36 -19.67 -6.04
N LEU A 123 1.51 -18.64 -6.09
CA LEU A 123 2.01 -17.28 -6.18
C LEU A 123 2.92 -17.06 -4.97
N PRO A 124 4.03 -16.29 -5.12
CA PRO A 124 4.82 -15.88 -3.96
C PRO A 124 3.86 -15.36 -2.90
N THR A 125 3.90 -15.95 -1.70
CA THR A 125 3.02 -15.60 -0.60
C THR A 125 3.44 -14.24 -0.04
N TYR A 126 3.32 -13.18 -0.83
CA TYR A 126 3.07 -11.86 -0.30
C TYR A 126 1.58 -11.59 -0.40
N ALA A 127 0.85 -12.37 0.37
CA ALA A 127 -0.51 -12.08 0.69
C ALA A 127 -0.47 -11.17 1.92
N PHE A 128 -1.04 -9.97 1.79
CA PHE A 128 -1.84 -9.43 2.89
C PHE A 128 -3.03 -10.39 3.13
N GLU A 129 -2.73 -11.64 3.53
CA GLU A 129 -3.70 -12.47 4.22
C GLU A 129 -4.24 -11.60 5.34
N ARG A 130 -5.56 -11.51 5.49
CA ARG A 130 -6.21 -10.75 6.56
C ARG A 130 -5.96 -11.35 7.96
N ARG A 131 -4.87 -12.12 8.11
CA ARG A 131 -4.30 -12.60 9.35
C ARG A 131 -3.22 -11.61 9.77
N ARG A 132 -3.28 -11.15 11.02
CA ARG A 132 -2.21 -10.33 11.62
C ARG A 132 -0.94 -11.16 11.67
N PHE A 133 -0.06 -11.00 10.69
CA PHE A 133 1.28 -11.59 10.71
C PHE A 133 2.28 -10.55 11.23
N TRP A 134 2.21 -10.27 12.53
CA TRP A 134 3.36 -9.66 13.21
C TRP A 134 4.37 -10.78 13.46
N PRO A 135 5.66 -10.60 13.17
CA PRO A 135 6.67 -11.51 13.69
C PRO A 135 6.47 -11.62 15.19
N GLU A 136 6.18 -12.81 15.70
CA GLU A 136 6.24 -13.07 17.13
C GLU A 136 7.72 -12.99 17.48
N THR A 137 8.19 -11.77 17.78
CA THR A 137 9.46 -11.59 18.43
C THR A 137 9.37 -12.40 19.71
N VAL A 138 10.17 -13.46 19.80
CA VAL A 138 10.42 -14.18 21.05
C VAL A 138 11.24 -13.25 21.94
N LEU A 139 10.63 -12.14 22.35
CA LEU A 139 11.11 -11.35 23.47
C LEU A 139 10.91 -12.24 24.68
N TRP A 140 12.01 -12.54 25.36
CA TRP A 140 12.04 -13.27 26.61
C TRP A 140 10.85 -12.89 27.48
N ALA A 141 10.15 -13.92 27.96
CA ALA A 141 8.89 -13.84 28.66
C ALA A 141 8.93 -12.80 29.79
N ALA A 142 8.54 -11.56 29.46
CA ALA A 142 7.86 -10.71 30.42
C ALA A 142 6.51 -11.40 30.70
N PRO A 143 6.07 -11.47 31.97
CA PRO A 143 4.81 -12.13 32.29
C PRO A 143 3.71 -11.52 31.43
N ARG A 144 3.04 -12.39 30.65
CA ARG A 144 1.84 -12.04 29.91
C ARG A 144 0.85 -11.47 30.93
N SER A 145 0.71 -10.15 30.99
CA SER A 145 -0.49 -9.58 31.57
C SER A 145 -1.62 -10.05 30.69
N THR A 146 -2.46 -10.92 31.24
CA THR A 146 -3.78 -11.17 30.70
C THR A 146 -4.49 -9.83 30.68
N VAL A 147 -4.52 -9.17 29.52
CA VAL A 147 -5.42 -8.05 29.26
C VAL A 147 -6.81 -8.66 29.07
N ALA A 148 -7.33 -9.22 30.17
CA ALA A 148 -8.74 -9.47 30.33
C ALA A 148 -9.36 -8.11 30.68
N ASP A 149 -10.31 -7.68 29.85
CA ASP A 149 -11.44 -6.84 30.25
C ASP A 149 -11.09 -5.57 31.05
N GLN A 150 -10.05 -4.83 30.65
CA GLN A 150 -9.99 -3.44 31.09
C GLN A 150 -11.01 -2.63 30.30
N PRO A 151 -11.94 -1.92 30.96
CA PRO A 151 -12.79 -0.97 30.28
C PRO A 151 -11.89 0.00 29.51
N ASN A 152 -12.09 0.06 28.20
CA ASN A 152 -11.67 1.17 27.35
C ASN A 152 -11.96 2.50 28.10
N GLY A 153 -11.07 3.50 28.03
CA GLY A 153 -11.20 4.74 28.81
C GLY A 153 -12.51 5.52 28.61
N VAL A 154 -13.30 5.17 27.59
CA VAL A 154 -14.67 5.65 27.34
C VAL A 154 -15.71 4.85 28.16
N ASP A 155 -15.60 3.52 28.23
CA ASP A 155 -16.42 2.69 29.14
C ASP A 155 -16.10 3.04 30.60
N ALA A 156 -14.83 3.32 30.94
CA ALA A 156 -14.44 3.72 32.28
C ALA A 156 -15.10 5.04 32.72
N ARG A 157 -15.12 6.08 31.87
CA ARG A 157 -15.75 7.38 32.19
C ARG A 157 -17.26 7.28 32.39
N PHE A 158 -17.93 6.44 31.60
CA PHE A 158 -19.36 6.17 31.76
C PHE A 158 -19.64 5.48 33.10
N TRP A 159 -18.92 4.41 33.43
CA TRP A 159 -19.12 3.71 34.70
C TRP A 159 -18.72 4.56 35.90
N ASP A 160 -17.66 5.36 35.79
CA ASP A 160 -17.27 6.36 36.78
C ASP A 160 -18.38 7.40 37.04
N ALA A 161 -19.12 7.82 36.00
CA ALA A 161 -20.25 8.74 36.14
C ALA A 161 -21.46 8.05 36.78
N VAL A 162 -21.75 6.80 36.42
CA VAL A 162 -22.81 5.99 37.05
C VAL A 162 -22.51 5.72 38.52
N GLU A 163 -21.28 5.34 38.86
CA GLU A 163 -20.84 5.08 40.23
C GLU A 163 -20.86 6.34 41.10
N ARG A 164 -20.60 7.51 40.52
CA ARG A 164 -20.67 8.81 41.21
C ARG A 164 -22.07 9.45 41.18
N GLU A 165 -23.05 8.78 40.58
CA GLU A 165 -24.41 9.30 40.38
C GLU A 165 -24.42 10.68 39.68
N ASP A 166 -23.45 10.94 38.80
CA ASP A 166 -23.29 12.20 38.08
C ASP A 166 -24.15 12.22 36.80
N LEU A 167 -25.41 12.60 36.99
CA LEU A 167 -26.41 12.66 35.93
C LEU A 167 -26.07 13.69 34.85
N ALA A 168 -25.35 14.77 35.18
CA ALA A 168 -24.95 15.79 34.21
C ALA A 168 -23.87 15.25 33.26
N SER A 169 -22.85 14.56 33.81
CA SER A 169 -21.82 13.92 33.00
C SER A 169 -22.39 12.77 32.15
N LEU A 170 -23.32 11.99 32.70
CA LEU A 170 -23.98 10.91 31.97
C LEU A 170 -24.85 11.43 30.81
N ALA A 171 -25.62 12.51 31.04
CA ALA A 171 -26.44 13.16 30.03
C ALA A 171 -25.60 13.77 28.90
N ALA A 172 -24.47 14.40 29.26
CA ALA A 172 -23.52 14.95 28.29
C ALA A 172 -22.85 13.87 27.43
N GLU A 173 -22.45 12.74 28.02
CA GLU A 173 -21.79 11.63 27.32
C GLU A 173 -22.75 10.89 26.37
N LEU A 174 -24.05 10.81 26.71
CA LEU A 174 -25.10 10.21 25.89
C LEU A 174 -25.78 11.20 24.92
N GLU A 175 -25.44 12.49 24.98
CA GLU A 175 -26.07 13.58 24.23
C GLU A 175 -27.61 13.65 24.41
N VAL A 176 -28.10 13.40 25.63
CA VAL A 176 -29.53 13.44 25.99
C VAL A 176 -29.81 14.51 27.05
N SER A 177 -31.08 14.92 27.19
CA SER A 177 -31.48 15.79 28.30
C SER A 177 -31.48 15.03 29.62
N GLY A 178 -31.23 15.74 30.74
CA GLY A 178 -31.19 15.12 32.07
C GLY A 178 -32.54 14.59 32.57
N ASP A 179 -33.64 14.94 31.91
CA ASP A 179 -35.00 14.48 32.19
C ASP A 179 -35.53 13.48 31.14
N ALA A 180 -34.67 12.99 30.24
CA ALA A 180 -35.05 12.07 29.17
C ALA A 180 -35.63 10.74 29.71
N SER A 181 -36.61 10.20 28.99
CA SER A 181 -37.26 8.94 29.36
C SER A 181 -36.38 7.72 29.04
N LEU A 182 -36.61 6.57 29.70
CA LEU A 182 -35.85 5.35 29.41
C LEU A 182 -35.98 4.90 27.94
N GLY A 183 -37.10 5.23 27.28
CA GLY A 183 -37.33 4.97 25.86
C GLY A 183 -36.42 5.76 24.93
N GLU A 184 -35.94 6.94 25.35
CA GLU A 184 -34.98 7.78 24.61
C GLU A 184 -33.53 7.45 24.98
N VAL A 185 -33.29 7.11 26.25
CA VAL A 185 -31.95 6.76 26.77
C VAL A 185 -31.43 5.44 26.20
N LEU A 186 -32.28 4.41 26.04
CA LEU A 186 -31.84 3.10 25.56
C LEU A 186 -31.26 3.12 24.12
N PRO A 187 -31.90 3.75 23.13
CA PRO A 187 -31.30 3.95 21.80
C PRO A 187 -29.99 4.75 21.84
N ALA A 188 -29.94 5.83 22.64
CA ALA A 188 -28.74 6.66 22.80
C ALA A 188 -27.58 5.85 23.40
N LEU A 189 -27.84 5.05 24.44
CA LEU A 189 -26.86 4.16 25.06
C LEU A 189 -26.37 3.08 24.08
N SER A 190 -27.26 2.51 23.27
CA SER A 190 -26.87 1.54 22.24
C SER A 190 -26.00 2.18 21.15
N ALA A 191 -26.33 3.39 20.71
CA ALA A 191 -25.56 4.13 19.73
C ALA A 191 -24.19 4.52 20.30
N TRP A 192 -24.16 5.05 21.53
CA TRP A 192 -22.94 5.37 22.27
C TRP A 192 -22.03 4.16 22.41
N ARG A 193 -22.55 3.00 22.83
CA ARG A 193 -21.75 1.77 23.00
C ARG A 193 -21.17 1.27 21.67
N ARG A 194 -21.95 1.35 20.58
CA ARG A 194 -21.47 1.00 19.24
C ARG A 194 -20.34 1.94 18.82
N GLN A 195 -20.52 3.25 18.98
CA GLN A 195 -19.51 4.25 18.65
C GLN A 195 -18.26 4.14 19.54
N GLY A 196 -18.42 3.77 20.82
CA GLY A 196 -17.33 3.48 21.75
C GLY A 196 -16.48 2.28 21.31
N ARG A 197 -17.12 1.20 20.85
CA ARG A 197 -16.42 0.03 20.28
C ARG A 197 -15.67 0.38 19.01
N GLU A 198 -16.31 1.08 18.08
CA GLU A 198 -15.68 1.54 16.83
C GLU A 198 -14.45 2.43 17.11
N ARG A 199 -14.57 3.38 18.04
CA ARG A 199 -13.44 4.23 18.47
C ARG A 199 -12.31 3.42 19.09
N SER A 200 -12.64 2.44 19.94
CA SER A 200 -11.63 1.56 20.57
C SER A 200 -10.90 0.69 19.55
N GLU A 201 -11.61 0.16 18.56
CA GLU A 201 -11.01 -0.60 17.46
C GLU A 201 -10.04 0.27 16.65
N VAL A 202 -10.48 1.49 16.29
CA VAL A 202 -9.65 2.47 15.56
C VAL A 202 -8.43 2.89 16.38
N ASP A 203 -8.57 3.13 17.69
CA ASP A 203 -7.43 3.43 18.57
C ASP A 203 -6.42 2.26 18.61
N GLY A 204 -6.92 1.03 18.55
CA GLY A 204 -6.11 -0.17 18.40
C GLY A 204 -5.33 -0.25 17.08
N TRP A 205 -5.67 0.55 16.08
CA TRP A 205 -4.97 0.62 14.78
C TRP A 205 -3.96 1.76 14.69
N ARG A 206 -3.84 2.60 15.73
CA ARG A 206 -2.94 3.76 15.73
C ARG A 206 -1.53 3.36 16.12
N TYR A 207 -0.57 3.68 15.26
CA TYR A 207 0.85 3.46 15.49
C TYR A 207 1.64 4.71 15.12
N ARG A 208 2.83 4.85 15.72
CA ARG A 208 3.81 5.85 15.33
C ARG A 208 5.21 5.26 15.36
N VAL A 209 6.09 5.87 14.58
CA VAL A 209 7.53 5.57 14.64
C VAL A 209 8.13 6.30 15.83
N VAL A 210 8.97 5.61 16.58
CA VAL A 210 9.83 6.18 17.62
C VAL A 210 11.26 5.69 17.43
N TRP A 211 12.21 6.46 17.95
CA TRP A 211 13.63 6.16 17.90
C TRP A 211 14.11 5.88 19.31
N LYS A 212 14.51 4.63 19.59
CA LYS A 212 14.96 4.21 20.91
C LYS A 212 16.48 4.23 20.98
N PRO A 213 17.09 4.78 22.04
CA PRO A 213 18.53 4.69 22.24
C PRO A 213 19.00 3.23 22.21
N LEU A 214 20.11 2.98 21.54
CA LEU A 214 20.78 1.68 21.48
C LEU A 214 22.04 1.70 22.33
N THR A 215 22.43 0.54 22.82
CA THR A 215 23.72 0.37 23.49
C THR A 215 24.83 0.44 22.45
N GLU A 216 25.78 1.35 22.65
CA GLU A 216 26.91 1.54 21.73
C GLU A 216 27.96 0.46 21.94
N ALA A 217 28.40 -0.18 20.85
CA ALA A 217 29.54 -1.08 20.86
C ALA A 217 30.85 -0.26 20.78
N SER A 218 31.62 -0.25 21.86
CA SER A 218 32.91 0.43 21.92
C SER A 218 33.99 -0.35 21.16
N GLY A 219 34.84 0.36 20.41
CA GLY A 219 36.06 -0.21 19.82
C GLY A 219 35.84 -1.09 18.58
N ALA A 220 34.65 -1.06 17.98
CA ALA A 220 34.38 -1.74 16.72
C ALA A 220 35.36 -1.33 15.62
N ARG A 221 35.82 -2.32 14.85
CA ARG A 221 36.70 -2.18 13.69
C ARG A 221 36.09 -2.88 12.49
N LEU A 222 36.39 -2.34 11.33
CA LEU A 222 36.08 -2.98 10.06
C LEU A 222 37.29 -3.80 9.61
N SER A 223 37.04 -4.77 8.74
CA SER A 223 38.07 -5.57 8.10
C SER A 223 37.69 -5.83 6.64
N GLY A 224 38.71 -6.15 5.83
CA GLY A 224 38.55 -6.42 4.40
C GLY A 224 38.30 -5.17 3.55
N ALA A 225 38.05 -5.39 2.27
CA ALA A 225 37.77 -4.34 1.31
C ALA A 225 36.35 -3.79 1.47
N TRP A 226 36.19 -2.47 1.48
CA TRP A 226 34.89 -1.79 1.55
C TRP A 226 34.71 -0.90 0.34
N LEU A 227 33.58 -1.06 -0.35
CA LEU A 227 33.21 -0.19 -1.46
C LEU A 227 32.43 1.01 -0.93
N VAL A 228 32.86 2.23 -1.24
CA VAL A 228 32.10 3.46 -0.96
C VAL A 228 31.66 4.07 -2.29
N VAL A 229 30.35 4.13 -2.49
CA VAL A 229 29.72 4.61 -3.73
C VAL A 229 29.05 5.95 -3.49
N VAL A 230 29.49 6.95 -4.25
CA VAL A 230 29.04 8.35 -4.12
C VAL A 230 28.67 8.93 -5.46
N LEU A 231 27.86 9.98 -5.46
CA LEU A 231 27.52 10.71 -6.69
C LEU A 231 28.72 11.58 -7.10
N ALA A 232 29.02 11.63 -8.40
CA ALA A 232 30.06 12.51 -8.92
C ALA A 232 29.80 13.97 -8.51
N ALA A 233 30.89 14.69 -8.18
CA ALA A 233 30.89 16.08 -7.68
C ALA A 233 30.32 16.32 -6.25
N ASP A 234 29.89 15.29 -5.53
CA ASP A 234 29.61 15.40 -4.09
C ASP A 234 30.91 15.17 -3.28
N THR A 235 31.33 16.18 -2.52
CA THR A 235 32.51 16.10 -1.64
C THR A 235 32.15 15.89 -0.16
N SER A 236 30.89 15.60 0.15
CA SER A 236 30.39 15.47 1.53
C SER A 236 30.74 14.13 2.20
N ASP A 237 31.43 13.25 1.48
CA ASP A 237 31.75 11.86 1.82
C ASP A 237 33.16 11.67 2.43
N SER A 238 34.10 12.60 2.20
CA SER A 238 35.49 12.48 2.67
C SER A 238 35.60 12.10 4.17
N PRO A 239 34.84 12.69 5.11
CA PRO A 239 34.91 12.30 6.51
C PRO A 239 34.49 10.84 6.79
N VAL A 240 33.55 10.31 5.99
CA VAL A 240 33.09 8.92 6.11
C VAL A 240 34.16 7.98 5.56
N VAL A 241 34.71 8.28 4.39
CA VAL A 241 35.81 7.50 3.77
C VAL A 241 37.01 7.42 4.72
N ASP A 242 37.43 8.55 5.27
CA ASP A 242 38.56 8.64 6.20
C ASP A 242 38.29 7.86 7.49
N ALA A 243 37.06 7.92 8.02
CA ALA A 243 36.68 7.19 9.22
C ALA A 243 36.69 5.67 9.03
N LEU A 244 36.21 5.18 7.88
CA LEU A 244 36.24 3.76 7.54
C LEU A 244 37.69 3.27 7.43
N ALA A 245 38.54 3.99 6.69
CA ALA A 245 39.95 3.67 6.52
C ALA A 245 40.71 3.68 7.85
N GLY A 246 40.52 4.73 8.66
CA GLY A 246 41.14 4.87 9.99
C GLY A 246 40.71 3.80 10.99
N ARG A 247 39.67 3.01 10.68
CA ARG A 247 39.13 1.92 11.51
C ARG A 247 39.33 0.53 10.91
N GLY A 248 40.22 0.38 9.93
CA GLY A 248 40.71 -0.91 9.44
C GLY A 248 40.05 -1.42 8.15
N ALA A 249 39.18 -0.63 7.51
CA ALA A 249 38.66 -0.97 6.19
C ALA A 249 39.67 -0.60 5.08
N GLU A 250 39.82 -1.47 4.08
CA GLU A 250 40.50 -1.14 2.83
C GLU A 250 39.49 -0.49 1.88
N VAL A 251 39.42 0.84 1.87
CA VAL A 251 38.33 1.56 1.18
C VAL A 251 38.62 1.74 -0.31
N ARG A 252 37.74 1.22 -1.17
CA ARG A 252 37.66 1.54 -2.59
C ARG A 252 36.53 2.55 -2.80
N ARG A 253 36.88 3.79 -3.11
CA ARG A 253 35.91 4.84 -3.46
C ARG A 253 35.58 4.79 -4.95
N VAL A 254 34.28 4.87 -5.27
CA VAL A 254 33.76 4.90 -6.63
C VAL A 254 32.78 6.05 -6.77
N GLU A 255 33.01 6.89 -7.76
CA GLU A 255 32.08 7.95 -8.16
C GLU A 255 31.16 7.43 -9.27
N VAL A 256 29.88 7.75 -9.16
CA VAL A 256 28.85 7.38 -10.13
C VAL A 256 28.25 8.65 -10.70
N GLU A 257 28.23 8.73 -12.02
CA GLU A 257 27.55 9.82 -12.72
C GLU A 257 26.03 9.61 -12.63
N PRO A 258 25.23 10.67 -12.46
CA PRO A 258 23.78 10.57 -12.44
C PRO A 258 23.24 9.85 -13.68
N GLY A 259 22.40 8.83 -13.49
CA GLY A 259 21.80 8.09 -14.61
C GLY A 259 22.74 7.10 -15.30
N THR A 260 23.87 6.73 -14.67
CA THR A 260 24.72 5.62 -15.12
C THR A 260 23.87 4.35 -15.31
N ASP A 261 23.99 3.72 -16.48
CA ASP A 261 23.22 2.51 -16.76
C ASP A 261 23.65 1.32 -15.88
N ARG A 262 22.72 0.39 -15.65
CA ARG A 262 22.90 -0.77 -14.77
C ARG A 262 24.11 -1.64 -15.14
N ALA A 263 24.38 -1.83 -16.43
CA ALA A 263 25.47 -2.70 -16.89
C ALA A 263 26.84 -2.01 -16.73
N ALA A 264 26.91 -0.70 -16.98
CA ALA A 264 28.08 0.11 -16.69
C ALA A 264 28.37 0.14 -15.19
N LEU A 265 27.34 0.33 -14.37
CA LEU A 265 27.48 0.32 -12.92
C LEU A 265 27.95 -1.05 -12.41
N ALA A 266 27.43 -2.16 -12.95
CA ALA A 266 27.85 -3.51 -12.57
C ALA A 266 29.35 -3.75 -12.83
N ARG A 267 29.87 -3.30 -13.99
CA ARG A 267 31.31 -3.38 -14.29
C ARG A 267 32.14 -2.52 -13.33
N LEU A 268 31.63 -1.35 -12.97
CA LEU A 268 32.33 -0.39 -12.10
C LEU A 268 32.45 -0.91 -10.66
N VAL A 269 31.39 -1.53 -10.14
CA VAL A 269 31.34 -2.03 -8.76
C VAL A 269 31.81 -3.47 -8.60
N ALA A 270 32.16 -4.18 -9.67
CA ALA A 270 32.64 -5.56 -9.59
C ALA A 270 33.86 -5.72 -8.68
N GLY A 271 33.87 -6.80 -7.89
CA GLY A 271 34.93 -7.15 -6.95
C GLY A 271 34.42 -7.92 -5.74
N GLU A 272 35.33 -8.27 -4.84
CA GLU A 272 35.02 -8.88 -3.55
C GLU A 272 35.14 -7.83 -2.45
N TYR A 273 34.09 -7.67 -1.65
CA TYR A 273 34.04 -6.70 -0.57
C TYR A 273 33.47 -7.33 0.70
N ALA A 274 33.92 -6.85 1.85
CA ALA A 274 33.33 -7.14 3.14
C ALA A 274 32.02 -6.35 3.37
N GLY A 275 31.89 -5.17 2.74
CA GLY A 275 30.70 -4.34 2.82
C GLY A 275 30.68 -3.24 1.75
N VAL A 276 29.48 -2.72 1.50
CA VAL A 276 29.25 -1.60 0.58
C VAL A 276 28.55 -0.48 1.35
N VAL A 277 29.04 0.75 1.18
CA VAL A 277 28.41 1.97 1.66
C VAL A 277 27.96 2.79 0.46
N SER A 278 26.68 3.16 0.45
CA SER A 278 26.08 4.02 -0.57
C SER A 278 25.65 5.33 0.05
N MET A 279 25.99 6.44 -0.60
CA MET A 279 25.49 7.79 -0.27
C MET A 279 24.64 8.37 -1.42
N LEU A 280 24.10 7.49 -2.27
CA LEU A 280 23.36 7.85 -3.47
C LEU A 280 21.89 8.24 -3.20
N GLY A 281 21.26 8.90 -4.17
CA GLY A 281 19.82 9.17 -4.19
C GLY A 281 18.98 7.92 -4.49
N LEU A 282 17.65 8.09 -4.56
CA LEU A 282 16.70 6.98 -4.76
C LEU A 282 16.98 6.16 -6.04
N VAL A 283 17.10 6.84 -7.18
CA VAL A 283 17.21 6.19 -8.50
C VAL A 283 18.54 5.44 -8.58
N ASP A 284 19.65 6.11 -8.26
CA ASP A 284 20.99 5.51 -8.35
C ASP A 284 21.19 4.42 -7.30
N THR A 285 20.59 4.53 -6.11
CA THR A 285 20.59 3.43 -5.11
C THR A 285 19.86 2.20 -5.66
N THR A 286 18.74 2.38 -6.35
CA THR A 286 18.02 1.27 -6.99
C THR A 286 18.89 0.60 -8.05
N GLY A 287 19.55 1.41 -8.89
CA GLY A 287 20.51 0.92 -9.88
C GLY A 287 21.70 0.18 -9.25
N LEU A 288 22.24 0.68 -8.14
CA LEU A 288 23.35 0.07 -7.42
C LEU A 288 22.99 -1.30 -6.86
N ILE A 289 21.85 -1.44 -6.18
CA ILE A 289 21.39 -2.73 -5.64
C ILE A 289 21.27 -3.78 -6.75
N GLN A 290 20.71 -3.38 -7.88
CA GLN A 290 20.57 -4.22 -9.07
C GLN A 290 21.93 -4.60 -9.69
N ALA A 291 22.82 -3.62 -9.85
CA ALA A 291 24.15 -3.80 -10.43
C ALA A 291 25.04 -4.70 -9.57
N LEU A 292 24.96 -4.62 -8.24
CA LEU A 292 25.66 -5.51 -7.32
C LEU A 292 25.18 -6.96 -7.48
N GLY A 293 23.87 -7.16 -7.68
CA GLY A 293 23.30 -8.46 -8.00
C GLY A 293 23.85 -9.03 -9.31
N ASP A 294 23.89 -8.23 -10.37
CA ASP A 294 24.43 -8.65 -11.67
C ASP A 294 25.94 -8.98 -11.63
N ALA A 295 26.70 -8.23 -10.83
CA ALA A 295 28.12 -8.43 -10.65
C ALA A 295 28.46 -9.59 -9.69
N GLY A 296 27.45 -10.24 -9.08
CA GLY A 296 27.65 -11.33 -8.13
C GLY A 296 28.25 -10.89 -6.79
N VAL A 297 28.15 -9.60 -6.44
CA VAL A 297 28.71 -9.06 -5.20
C VAL A 297 27.81 -9.44 -4.02
N GLY A 298 28.29 -10.36 -3.17
CA GLY A 298 27.58 -10.84 -1.98
C GLY A 298 27.67 -9.94 -0.74
N ALA A 299 28.38 -8.81 -0.83
CA ALA A 299 28.60 -7.90 0.29
C ALA A 299 27.30 -7.18 0.72
N ARG A 300 27.18 -6.89 2.02
CA ARG A 300 26.02 -6.17 2.55
C ARG A 300 26.08 -4.68 2.24
N VAL A 301 24.98 -4.13 1.73
CA VAL A 301 24.82 -2.71 1.37
C VAL A 301 24.24 -1.91 2.52
N TRP A 302 24.92 -0.82 2.88
CA TRP A 302 24.48 0.17 3.84
C TRP A 302 24.25 1.51 3.14
N CYS A 303 23.03 2.03 3.22
CA CYS A 303 22.69 3.33 2.67
C CYS A 303 22.77 4.40 3.77
N LEU A 304 23.63 5.40 3.57
CA LEU A 304 23.75 6.54 4.47
C LEU A 304 22.94 7.71 3.94
N THR A 305 22.15 8.31 4.82
CA THR A 305 21.43 9.56 4.56
C THR A 305 21.84 10.62 5.58
N ARG A 306 21.43 11.87 5.38
CA ARG A 306 21.60 12.97 6.33
C ARG A 306 20.32 13.77 6.43
N GLY A 307 19.71 13.77 7.62
CA GLY A 307 18.49 14.52 7.89
C GLY A 307 17.23 13.97 7.19
N ALA A 308 17.25 12.69 6.83
CA ALA A 308 16.11 11.99 6.26
C ALA A 308 15.09 11.54 7.32
N VAL A 309 15.51 11.46 8.58
CA VAL A 309 14.68 11.05 9.71
C VAL A 309 14.82 12.03 10.88
N SER A 310 13.85 11.98 11.79
CA SER A 310 13.85 12.76 13.03
C SER A 310 13.74 11.82 14.22
N VAL A 311 14.70 11.87 15.15
CA VAL A 311 14.67 11.07 16.39
C VAL A 311 13.83 11.71 17.51
N GLY A 312 13.40 12.96 17.33
CA GLY A 312 12.62 13.69 18.33
C GLY A 312 12.31 15.13 17.91
N ARG A 313 11.56 15.86 18.74
CA ARG A 313 11.04 17.20 18.39
C ARG A 313 12.12 18.24 18.06
N SER A 314 13.30 18.13 18.65
CA SER A 314 14.43 19.03 18.41
C SER A 314 15.27 18.63 17.19
N ASP A 315 15.06 17.45 16.63
CA ASP A 315 15.77 16.92 15.46
C ASP A 315 14.97 17.24 14.20
N ARG A 316 15.41 18.24 13.44
CA ARG A 316 14.67 18.72 12.27
C ARG A 316 14.88 17.79 11.08
N LEU A 317 13.80 17.44 10.41
CA LEU A 317 13.86 16.75 9.12
C LEU A 317 14.18 17.78 8.05
N VAL A 318 15.35 17.63 7.41
CA VAL A 318 15.88 18.60 6.44
C VAL A 318 15.91 18.06 5.02
N SER A 319 15.83 16.73 4.82
CA SER A 319 15.89 16.10 3.50
C SER A 319 14.78 15.08 3.28
N PRO A 320 13.55 15.53 2.93
CA PRO A 320 12.47 14.64 2.52
C PRO A 320 12.82 13.76 1.32
N THR A 321 13.68 14.26 0.41
CA THR A 321 14.15 13.50 -0.76
C THR A 321 14.94 12.26 -0.34
N GLN A 322 15.85 12.37 0.63
CA GLN A 322 16.61 11.22 1.10
C GLN A 322 15.75 10.24 1.92
N ALA A 323 14.61 10.68 2.48
CA ALA A 323 13.66 9.76 3.09
C ALA A 323 13.07 8.75 2.09
N GLN A 324 13.14 8.99 0.79
CA GLN A 324 12.75 8.02 -0.23
C GLN A 324 13.67 6.79 -0.23
N VAL A 325 14.98 6.98 0.03
CA VAL A 325 15.94 5.87 0.18
C VAL A 325 15.55 4.97 1.35
N TRP A 326 14.99 5.54 2.42
CA TRP A 326 14.44 4.77 3.54
C TRP A 326 13.21 3.94 3.16
N GLY A 327 12.38 4.47 2.26
CA GLY A 327 11.27 3.72 1.67
C GLY A 327 11.76 2.52 0.87
N LEU A 328 12.67 2.75 -0.07
CA LEU A 328 13.30 1.71 -0.89
C LEU A 328 14.04 0.67 -0.04
N GLY A 329 14.87 1.11 0.90
CA GLY A 329 15.72 0.22 1.69
C GLY A 329 14.93 -0.77 2.55
N ARG A 330 13.76 -0.38 3.06
CA ARG A 330 12.86 -1.31 3.77
C ARG A 330 12.27 -2.38 2.86
N VAL A 331 12.12 -2.10 1.57
CA VAL A 331 11.70 -3.11 0.57
C VAL A 331 12.88 -3.99 0.18
N ALA A 332 14.05 -3.39 -0.06
CA ALA A 332 15.28 -4.14 -0.36
C ALA A 332 15.66 -5.13 0.75
N ALA A 333 15.44 -4.77 2.02
CA ALA A 333 15.62 -5.66 3.17
C ALA A 333 14.76 -6.94 3.09
N LEU A 334 13.60 -6.89 2.41
CA LEU A 334 12.69 -8.02 2.24
C LEU A 334 12.97 -8.80 0.94
N GLU A 335 13.36 -8.11 -0.13
CA GLU A 335 13.58 -8.72 -1.44
C GLU A 335 14.98 -9.35 -1.60
N VAL A 336 16.01 -8.74 -0.99
CA VAL A 336 17.42 -9.18 -1.10
C VAL A 336 18.11 -9.20 0.27
N PRO A 337 17.55 -9.90 1.28
CA PRO A 337 18.03 -9.88 2.67
C PRO A 337 19.49 -10.31 2.83
N GLU A 338 19.99 -11.16 1.94
CA GLU A 338 21.36 -11.66 1.94
C GLU A 338 22.41 -10.58 1.60
N ARG A 339 22.02 -9.57 0.80
CA ARG A 339 22.86 -8.44 0.39
C ARG A 339 22.51 -7.14 1.12
N TRP A 340 21.52 -7.14 2.00
CA TRP A 340 21.10 -5.92 2.69
C TRP A 340 21.79 -5.77 4.06
N GLY A 341 22.44 -4.63 4.28
CA GLY A 341 23.02 -4.23 5.56
C GLY A 341 22.03 -3.39 6.37
N GLY A 342 21.64 -2.23 5.85
CA GLY A 342 20.71 -1.34 6.52
C GLY A 342 20.74 0.11 6.06
N LEU A 343 20.03 0.94 6.80
CA LEU A 343 19.87 2.39 6.63
C LEU A 343 20.46 3.10 7.85
N VAL A 344 21.31 4.11 7.61
CA VAL A 344 21.87 4.93 8.69
C VAL A 344 21.69 6.41 8.36
N ASP A 345 20.99 7.15 9.23
CA ASP A 345 20.87 8.60 9.09
C ASP A 345 21.93 9.31 9.94
N LEU A 346 22.73 10.13 9.28
CA LEU A 346 23.85 10.88 9.85
C LEU A 346 23.38 12.21 10.46
N PRO A 347 24.08 12.72 11.48
CA PRO A 347 23.84 14.08 11.98
C PRO A 347 24.29 15.12 10.94
N GLU A 348 23.84 16.37 11.13
CA GLU A 348 24.27 17.51 10.31
C GLU A 348 25.80 17.69 10.33
N THR A 349 26.38 17.63 11.53
CA THR A 349 27.83 17.72 11.78
C THR A 349 28.41 16.34 12.11
N LEU A 350 29.39 15.91 11.32
CA LEU A 350 30.14 14.67 11.53
C LEU A 350 31.40 14.93 12.37
N ASP A 351 31.28 14.76 13.69
CA ASP A 351 32.45 14.73 14.58
C ASP A 351 33.04 13.30 14.68
N GLU A 352 34.22 13.17 15.29
CA GLU A 352 34.89 11.87 15.46
C GLU A 352 34.04 10.84 16.22
N ARG A 353 33.18 11.29 17.14
CA ARG A 353 32.30 10.41 17.91
C ARG A 353 31.17 9.87 17.03
N ALA A 354 30.54 10.72 16.23
CA ALA A 354 29.54 10.32 15.26
C ALA A 354 30.12 9.34 14.24
N LEU A 355 31.31 9.62 13.71
CA LEU A 355 32.02 8.73 12.78
C LEU A 355 32.35 7.38 13.42
N SER A 356 32.82 7.38 14.68
CA SER A 356 33.04 6.14 15.46
C SER A 356 31.76 5.32 15.61
N ARG A 357 30.61 5.98 15.83
CA ARG A 357 29.31 5.32 15.95
C ARG A 357 28.85 4.73 14.62
N VAL A 358 29.02 5.46 13.51
CA VAL A 358 28.72 4.95 12.17
C VAL A 358 29.50 3.66 11.92
N VAL A 359 30.82 3.66 12.16
CA VAL A 359 31.65 2.46 12.02
C VAL A 359 31.17 1.32 12.92
N GLY A 360 30.78 1.63 14.16
CA GLY A 360 30.21 0.63 15.07
C GLY A 360 28.91 0.01 14.57
N VAL A 361 28.06 0.79 13.90
CA VAL A 361 26.83 0.29 13.26
C VAL A 361 27.17 -0.63 12.09
N LEU A 362 28.06 -0.18 11.20
CA LEU A 362 28.48 -0.94 10.01
C LEU A 362 29.18 -2.27 10.36
N ALA A 363 29.89 -2.33 11.49
CA ALA A 363 30.57 -3.52 11.97
C ALA A 363 29.62 -4.62 12.52
N GLY A 364 28.34 -4.29 12.76
CA GLY A 364 27.32 -5.27 13.16
C GLY A 364 26.60 -4.91 14.46
N SER A 365 25.72 -3.91 14.41
CA SER A 365 24.82 -3.55 15.53
C SER A 365 23.64 -4.51 15.74
N GLY A 366 23.36 -5.39 14.78
CA GLY A 366 22.12 -6.17 14.74
C GLY A 366 20.88 -5.36 14.36
N GLU A 367 21.05 -4.09 13.96
CA GLU A 367 19.98 -3.14 13.65
C GLU A 367 20.15 -2.62 12.22
N ASP A 368 19.07 -2.64 11.44
CA ASP A 368 19.08 -2.28 10.01
C ASP A 368 18.48 -0.89 9.71
N GLN A 369 17.98 -0.19 10.73
CA GLN A 369 17.33 1.12 10.63
C GLN A 369 17.79 2.00 11.80
N VAL A 370 18.85 2.76 11.55
CA VAL A 370 19.62 3.44 12.60
C VAL A 370 19.71 4.94 12.33
N ALA A 371 19.64 5.76 13.37
CA ALA A 371 19.98 7.17 13.33
C ALA A 371 21.15 7.44 14.27
N VAL A 372 22.21 8.05 13.76
CA VAL A 372 23.36 8.50 14.54
C VAL A 372 23.19 9.99 14.82
N ARG A 373 23.34 10.38 16.07
CA ARG A 373 23.34 11.78 16.52
C ARG A 373 24.49 12.01 17.48
N SER A 374 24.74 13.28 17.83
CA SER A 374 25.72 13.64 18.86
C SER A 374 25.37 13.02 20.22
N SER A 375 24.08 12.88 20.53
CA SER A 375 23.56 12.27 21.76
C SER A 375 23.67 10.75 21.82
N GLY A 376 23.85 10.06 20.68
CA GLY A 376 24.01 8.61 20.65
C GLY A 376 23.49 7.96 19.37
N VAL A 377 23.32 6.64 19.43
CA VAL A 377 22.77 5.81 18.35
C VAL A 377 21.34 5.41 18.68
N PHE A 378 20.43 5.49 17.71
CA PHE A 378 19.02 5.20 17.89
C PHE A 378 18.52 4.18 16.87
N GLY A 379 17.73 3.21 17.33
CA GLY A 379 17.06 2.21 16.49
C GLY A 379 15.60 2.57 16.25
N ARG A 380 15.13 2.40 15.01
CA ARG A 380 13.74 2.66 14.63
C ARG A 380 12.79 1.61 15.21
N ARG A 381 11.67 2.03 15.79
CA ARG A 381 10.62 1.15 16.31
C ARG A 381 9.24 1.65 15.93
N LEU A 382 8.32 0.74 15.67
CA LEU A 382 6.89 1.03 15.55
C LEU A 382 6.21 0.73 16.88
N VAL A 383 5.52 1.71 17.46
CA VAL A 383 4.83 1.57 18.75
C VAL A 383 3.39 2.02 18.63
N ARG A 384 2.52 1.51 19.51
CA ARG A 384 1.12 1.96 19.61
C ARG A 384 1.08 3.45 19.97
N ALA A 385 0.11 4.16 19.41
CA ALA A 385 -0.09 5.60 19.57
C ALA A 385 -1.55 5.92 19.92
N PRO A 386 -2.01 5.56 21.13
CA PRO A 386 -3.39 5.88 21.54
C PRO A 386 -3.62 7.38 21.47
N LEU A 387 -4.87 7.77 21.18
CA LEU A 387 -5.25 9.18 21.18
C LEU A 387 -5.08 9.74 22.61
N PRO A 388 -4.40 10.89 22.79
CA PRO A 388 -4.34 11.52 24.10
C PRO A 388 -5.73 11.93 24.57
N GLU A 389 -6.01 11.76 25.86
CA GLU A 389 -7.22 12.32 26.48
C GLU A 389 -7.23 13.84 26.31
N GLY A 390 -8.39 14.40 25.95
CA GLY A 390 -8.53 15.84 25.72
C GLY A 390 -7.93 16.34 24.40
N ALA A 391 -7.64 15.45 23.43
CA ALA A 391 -7.34 15.88 22.07
C ALA A 391 -8.54 16.69 21.52
N GLY A 392 -8.30 17.95 21.15
CA GLY A 392 -9.35 18.84 20.67
C GLY A 392 -10.01 18.33 19.38
N SER A 393 -11.29 18.64 19.21
CA SER A 393 -12.00 18.42 17.95
C SER A 393 -11.48 19.39 16.89
N TRP A 394 -11.21 18.87 15.70
CA TRP A 394 -10.89 19.68 14.54
C TRP A 394 -12.17 19.96 13.74
N SER A 395 -12.38 21.22 13.33
CA SER A 395 -13.47 21.64 12.45
C SER A 395 -12.92 22.34 11.21
N PRO A 396 -13.37 22.00 9.99
CA PRO A 396 -12.98 22.71 8.78
C PRO A 396 -13.50 24.15 8.79
N SER A 397 -12.74 25.06 8.18
CA SER A 397 -13.17 26.45 7.95
C SER A 397 -12.77 26.89 6.54
N GLY A 398 -13.60 27.75 5.94
CA GLY A 398 -13.36 28.29 4.60
C GLY A 398 -13.35 27.20 3.51
N THR A 399 -12.29 27.19 2.69
CA THR A 399 -12.16 26.28 1.54
C THR A 399 -11.16 25.16 1.82
N VAL A 400 -11.59 23.91 1.67
CA VAL A 400 -10.74 22.72 1.82
C VAL A 400 -10.43 22.11 0.45
N LEU A 401 -9.14 21.97 0.15
CA LEU A 401 -8.64 21.31 -1.07
C LEU A 401 -8.41 19.81 -0.81
N VAL A 402 -8.94 18.96 -1.69
CA VAL A 402 -8.71 17.50 -1.68
C VAL A 402 -8.08 17.09 -3.02
N THR A 403 -6.79 16.76 -2.98
CA THR A 403 -6.06 16.22 -4.14
C THR A 403 -6.34 14.73 -4.32
N GLY A 404 -6.52 14.27 -5.56
CA GLY A 404 -7.10 12.95 -5.83
C GLY A 404 -8.56 12.86 -5.37
N GLY A 405 -9.27 13.99 -5.33
CA GLY A 405 -10.57 14.14 -4.66
C GLY A 405 -11.69 13.33 -5.31
N THR A 406 -11.56 13.02 -6.59
CA THR A 406 -12.49 12.17 -7.36
C THR A 406 -12.17 10.68 -7.26
N GLY A 407 -11.05 10.32 -6.60
CA GLY A 407 -10.67 8.92 -6.36
C GLY A 407 -11.46 8.26 -5.22
N ALA A 408 -11.29 6.94 -5.08
CA ALA A 408 -12.05 6.13 -4.12
C ALA A 408 -11.93 6.62 -2.65
N LEU A 409 -10.73 7.04 -2.23
CA LEU A 409 -10.51 7.61 -0.89
C LEU A 409 -10.89 9.10 -0.84
N GLY A 410 -10.57 9.87 -1.89
CA GLY A 410 -10.91 11.29 -1.99
C GLY A 410 -12.41 11.55 -1.81
N GLY A 411 -13.26 10.74 -2.44
CA GLY A 411 -14.71 10.85 -2.30
C GLY A 411 -15.22 10.53 -0.88
N ARG A 412 -14.54 9.64 -0.13
CA ARG A 412 -14.86 9.38 1.29
C ARG A 412 -14.45 10.56 2.17
N VAL A 413 -13.25 11.11 1.93
CA VAL A 413 -12.75 12.29 2.66
C VAL A 413 -13.64 13.50 2.40
N ALA A 414 -14.05 13.73 1.15
CA ALA A 414 -14.95 14.83 0.80
C ALA A 414 -16.31 14.75 1.51
N ARG A 415 -16.92 13.55 1.57
CA ARG A 415 -18.16 13.32 2.32
C ARG A 415 -17.98 13.59 3.82
N TRP A 416 -16.92 13.07 4.41
CA TRP A 416 -16.58 13.33 5.82
C TRP A 416 -16.37 14.82 6.10
N LEU A 417 -15.69 15.56 5.21
CA LEU A 417 -15.50 17.00 5.34
C LEU A 417 -16.81 17.79 5.23
N ALA A 418 -17.72 17.37 4.33
CA ALA A 418 -19.05 17.98 4.21
C ALA A 418 -19.89 17.77 5.47
N GLU A 419 -19.88 16.55 6.03
CA GLU A 419 -20.53 16.23 7.31
C GLU A 419 -19.92 17.02 8.48
N ALA A 420 -18.60 17.27 8.44
CA ALA A 420 -17.90 18.08 9.42
C ALA A 420 -18.12 19.60 9.25
N GLY A 421 -18.92 20.04 8.27
CA GLY A 421 -19.31 21.44 8.08
C GLY A 421 -18.40 22.27 7.17
N ALA A 422 -17.64 21.65 6.26
CA ALA A 422 -16.82 22.40 5.31
C ALA A 422 -17.70 23.26 4.37
N GLU A 423 -17.48 24.57 4.35
CA GLU A 423 -18.25 25.52 3.54
C GLU A 423 -18.01 25.37 2.03
N ARG A 424 -16.76 25.04 1.64
CA ARG A 424 -16.37 24.85 0.25
C ARG A 424 -15.34 23.73 0.11
N LEU A 425 -15.60 22.79 -0.79
CA LEU A 425 -14.68 21.71 -1.16
C LEU A 425 -14.18 21.92 -2.59
N VAL A 426 -12.87 21.87 -2.78
CA VAL A 426 -12.23 21.85 -4.10
C VAL A 426 -11.62 20.48 -4.30
N LEU A 427 -12.13 19.74 -5.29
CA LEU A 427 -11.66 18.38 -5.61
C LEU A 427 -10.83 18.46 -6.90
N THR A 428 -9.57 18.02 -6.83
CA THR A 428 -8.65 18.02 -7.98
C THR A 428 -8.10 16.64 -8.26
#